data_AF-A0A1C6U0N5-F1
#
_entry.id   AF-A0A1C6U0N5-F1
#
_cell.length_a   1.000
_cell.length_b   1.000
_cell.length_c   1.000
_cell.angle_alpha   90.00
_cell.angle_beta   90.00
_cell.angle_gamma   90.00
#
_symmetry.space_group_name_H-M   'P 1'
#
loop_
_entity.id
_entity.type
_entity.pdbx_description
1 polymer ?
#
loop_
_entity_poly.entity_id
_entity_poly.type
_entity_poly.pdbx_seq_one_letter_code
_entity_poly.pdbx_strand_id
1 'polypeptide(L)'
;MRRLLAALVLPSLLTGALTACGDAGEARTAMTVRVLVRDINIRPAGVECAGTGPYTHFHNRSPFRVVDGAGRTLAEGALAPGRSVATFAEDLEVTRVPTYCEFAVPVDLAARDAYRLVVDGHPPVDLTPNDSEGPALVAVVPS
;
A
#
# COMPACT_ATOMS: atom_id res chain seq x y z
N MET A 1 -41.81 -34.99 -63.21
CA MET A 1 -40.44 -34.75 -62.69
C MET A 1 -40.15 -33.25 -62.75
N ARG A 2 -39.45 -32.72 -61.73
CA ARG A 2 -39.04 -31.30 -61.46
C ARG A 2 -40.11 -30.47 -60.73
N ARG A 3 -40.08 -30.24 -59.39
CA ARG A 3 -39.06 -29.62 -58.49
C ARG A 3 -38.71 -28.20 -58.94
N LEU A 4 -38.71 -27.11 -58.17
CA LEU A 4 -38.64 -26.87 -56.71
C LEU A 4 -39.03 -25.40 -56.41
N LEU A 5 -39.59 -25.14 -55.23
CA LEU A 5 -39.71 -23.82 -54.59
C LEU A 5 -38.34 -23.30 -54.10
N ALA A 6 -38.13 -21.98 -54.09
CA ALA A 6 -37.20 -21.27 -53.18
C ALA A 6 -37.52 -19.76 -53.24
N ALA A 7 -38.37 -19.22 -52.36
CA ALA A 7 -38.09 -18.78 -50.98
C ALA A 7 -37.09 -17.62 -50.91
N LEU A 8 -37.64 -16.40 -50.74
CA LEU A 8 -36.92 -15.17 -50.42
C LEU A 8 -36.12 -15.35 -49.12
N VAL A 9 -34.84 -15.00 -49.15
CA VAL A 9 -33.99 -14.95 -47.96
C VAL A 9 -33.74 -13.49 -47.59
N LEU A 10 -34.37 -13.09 -46.48
CA LEU A 10 -34.13 -11.82 -45.78
C LEU A 10 -32.79 -11.93 -45.02
N PRO A 11 -31.85 -10.99 -45.13
CA PRO A 11 -30.68 -10.97 -44.26
C PRO A 11 -31.05 -10.30 -42.93
N SER A 12 -31.25 -11.10 -41.89
CA SER A 12 -31.34 -10.63 -40.51
C SER A 12 -29.96 -10.15 -40.05
N LEU A 13 -29.80 -8.83 -39.95
CA LEU A 13 -28.66 -8.18 -39.30
C LEU A 13 -28.67 -8.49 -37.80
N LEU A 14 -27.88 -9.49 -37.38
CA LEU A 14 -27.49 -9.67 -35.99
C LEU A 14 -26.49 -8.57 -35.61
N THR A 15 -26.98 -7.45 -35.10
CA THR A 15 -26.18 -6.50 -34.31
C THR A 15 -25.85 -7.15 -32.97
N GLY A 16 -24.69 -7.81 -32.92
CA GLY A 16 -24.06 -8.21 -31.67
C GLY A 16 -23.70 -6.97 -30.86
N ALA A 17 -24.51 -6.64 -29.87
CA ALA A 17 -24.14 -5.72 -28.81
C ALA A 17 -23.05 -6.40 -27.96
N LEU A 18 -21.79 -6.18 -28.35
CA LEU A 18 -20.65 -6.42 -27.48
C LEU A 18 -20.83 -5.47 -26.29
N THR A 19 -21.39 -5.98 -25.21
CA THR A 19 -21.35 -5.36 -23.90
C THR A 19 -19.88 -5.30 -23.50
N ALA A 20 -19.24 -4.19 -23.82
CA ALA A 20 -17.98 -3.81 -23.23
C ALA A 20 -18.23 -3.70 -21.71
N CYS A 21 -17.84 -4.74 -20.96
CA CYS A 21 -17.53 -4.60 -19.55
C CYS A 21 -16.32 -3.66 -19.46
N GLY A 22 -16.59 -2.36 -19.58
CA GLY A 22 -15.67 -1.34 -19.09
C GLY A 22 -15.66 -1.51 -17.58
N ASP A 23 -14.67 -2.25 -17.10
CA ASP A 23 -14.20 -2.10 -15.73
C ASP A 23 -13.78 -0.64 -15.62
N ALA A 24 -14.71 0.21 -15.19
CA ALA A 24 -14.43 1.59 -14.84
C ALA A 24 -13.54 1.50 -13.60
N GLY A 25 -12.25 1.30 -13.85
CA GLY A 25 -11.24 1.09 -12.84
C GLY A 25 -11.39 2.19 -11.79
N GLU A 26 -11.57 1.76 -10.56
CA GLU A 26 -11.74 2.66 -9.43
C GLU A 26 -10.58 3.65 -9.39
N ALA A 27 -10.88 4.94 -9.22
CA ALA A 27 -9.86 5.98 -9.19
C ALA A 27 -8.87 5.72 -8.05
N ARG A 28 -7.57 5.73 -8.39
CA ARG A 28 -6.47 5.47 -7.44
C ARG A 28 -5.54 6.67 -7.36
N THR A 29 -4.94 6.84 -6.19
CA THR A 29 -4.01 7.91 -5.88
C THR A 29 -2.69 7.31 -5.45
N ALA A 30 -1.61 7.71 -6.13
CA ALA A 30 -0.25 7.43 -5.72
C ALA A 30 0.08 8.17 -4.42
N MET A 31 0.57 7.44 -3.42
CA MET A 31 0.95 7.98 -2.11
C MET A 31 2.01 7.11 -1.43
N THR A 32 2.54 7.57 -0.29
CA THR A 32 3.50 6.80 0.50
C THR A 32 2.88 6.35 1.82
N VAL A 33 2.95 5.06 2.13
CA VAL A 33 2.73 4.56 3.50
C VAL A 33 4.05 4.68 4.26
N ARG A 34 4.09 5.51 5.30
CA ARG A 34 5.25 5.71 6.17
C ARG A 34 4.99 5.11 7.55
N VAL A 35 5.86 4.21 7.98
CA VAL A 35 5.76 3.55 9.28
C VAL A 35 6.99 3.87 10.10
N LEU A 36 6.79 4.45 11.28
CA LEU A 36 7.84 4.72 12.25
C LEU A 36 7.80 3.66 13.34
N VAL A 37 8.78 2.74 13.32
CA VAL A 37 8.92 1.71 14.36
C VAL A 37 9.77 2.26 15.49
N ARG A 38 9.22 2.31 16.71
CA ARG A 38 9.95 2.70 17.93
C ARG A 38 10.75 1.52 18.49
N ASP A 39 11.85 1.20 17.83
CA ASP A 39 12.72 0.06 18.14
C ASP A 39 13.77 0.32 19.25
N ILE A 40 13.67 1.47 19.94
CA ILE A 40 14.49 1.91 21.10
C ILE A 40 16.01 1.90 20.82
N ASN A 41 16.41 2.00 19.55
CA ASN A 41 17.81 1.97 19.16
C ASN A 41 18.41 3.37 19.04
N ILE A 42 19.69 3.48 19.43
CA ILE A 42 20.53 4.66 19.24
C ILE A 42 21.48 4.39 18.06
N ARG A 43 21.38 5.16 16.98
CA ARG A 43 22.18 4.99 15.75
C ARG A 43 22.36 6.32 15.03
N PRO A 44 23.30 6.42 14.06
CA PRO A 44 23.31 7.56 13.14
C PRO A 44 22.00 7.62 12.36
N ALA A 45 21.51 8.82 12.05
CA ALA A 45 20.41 9.00 11.13
C ALA A 45 20.85 8.62 9.70
N GLY A 46 19.92 8.14 8.88
CA GLY A 46 20.22 7.72 7.51
C GLY A 46 21.10 6.47 7.40
N VAL A 47 20.97 5.50 8.30
CA VAL A 47 21.52 4.14 8.10
C VAL A 47 20.40 3.14 7.93
N GLU A 48 20.66 2.02 7.26
CA GLU A 48 19.67 0.96 7.14
C GLU A 48 19.35 0.37 8.52
N CYS A 49 18.10 -0.01 8.71
CA CYS A 49 17.63 -0.61 9.96
C CYS A 49 16.50 -1.63 9.73
N ALA A 50 16.22 -2.38 10.77
CA ALA A 50 15.05 -3.23 10.92
C ALA A 50 14.50 -3.05 12.34
N GLY A 51 13.25 -3.43 12.56
CA GLY A 51 12.65 -3.48 13.88
C GLY A 51 13.35 -4.52 14.77
N THR A 52 13.27 -4.30 16.08
CA THR A 52 13.87 -5.17 17.10
C THR A 52 12.83 -5.60 18.13
N GLY A 53 13.17 -6.58 18.96
CA GLY A 53 12.27 -7.10 20.01
C GLY A 53 10.93 -7.57 19.43
N PRO A 54 9.79 -7.01 19.90
CA PRO A 54 8.46 -7.40 19.39
C PRO A 54 8.22 -6.96 17.93
N TYR A 55 9.05 -6.08 17.39
CA TYR A 55 8.94 -5.54 16.02
C TYR A 55 9.86 -6.22 15.02
N THR A 56 10.39 -7.39 15.36
CA THR A 56 11.27 -8.16 14.46
C THR A 56 10.62 -8.55 13.14
N HIS A 57 9.29 -8.46 13.01
CA HIS A 57 8.54 -8.64 11.77
C HIS A 57 8.63 -7.44 10.80
N PHE A 58 9.08 -6.28 11.26
CA PHE A 58 9.40 -5.13 10.40
C PHE A 58 10.85 -5.22 9.92
N HIS A 59 11.08 -5.83 8.76
CA HIS A 59 12.42 -5.93 8.18
C HIS A 59 12.37 -5.93 6.66
N ASN A 60 13.55 -5.84 6.04
CA ASN A 60 13.68 -5.97 4.60
C ASN A 60 13.06 -7.30 4.12
N ARG A 61 12.20 -7.19 3.12
CA ARG A 61 11.41 -8.26 2.47
C ARG A 61 10.24 -8.81 3.28
N SER A 62 9.91 -8.26 4.46
CA SER A 62 8.66 -8.65 5.13
C SER A 62 7.47 -8.37 4.22
N PRO A 63 6.54 -9.32 4.05
CA PRO A 63 5.36 -9.07 3.24
C PRO A 63 4.47 -8.04 3.94
N PHE A 64 3.91 -7.11 3.18
CA PHE A 64 2.94 -6.15 3.68
C PHE A 64 1.65 -6.19 2.87
N ARG A 65 0.56 -5.76 3.50
CA ARG A 65 -0.71 -5.43 2.86
C ARG A 65 -1.26 -4.14 3.43
N VAL A 66 -1.72 -3.25 2.56
CA VAL A 66 -2.59 -2.14 2.95
C VAL A 66 -4.03 -2.60 2.76
N VAL A 67 -4.83 -2.51 3.82
CA VAL A 67 -6.22 -2.93 3.84
C VAL A 67 -7.15 -1.77 4.17
N ASP A 68 -8.40 -1.83 3.69
CA ASP A 68 -9.44 -0.87 4.07
C ASP A 68 -10.07 -1.19 5.44
N GLY A 69 -11.01 -0.35 5.88
CA GLY A 69 -11.76 -0.55 7.13
C GLY A 69 -12.50 -1.89 7.23
N ALA A 70 -12.88 -2.48 6.08
CA ALA A 70 -13.53 -3.80 5.97
C ALA A 70 -12.54 -4.96 5.85
N GLY A 71 -11.24 -4.68 5.82
CA GLY A 71 -10.18 -5.69 5.70
C GLY A 71 -9.88 -6.13 4.26
N ARG A 72 -10.44 -5.46 3.23
CA ARG A 72 -10.12 -5.76 1.83
C ARG A 72 -8.72 -5.25 1.50
N THR A 73 -7.92 -6.08 0.83
CA THR A 73 -6.56 -5.69 0.41
C THR A 73 -6.64 -4.72 -0.77
N LEU A 74 -5.97 -3.58 -0.61
CA LEU A 74 -5.90 -2.51 -1.61
C LEU A 74 -4.55 -2.52 -2.34
N ALA A 75 -3.48 -2.86 -1.63
CA ALA A 75 -2.13 -3.01 -2.14
C ALA A 75 -1.36 -4.05 -1.30
N GLU A 76 -0.39 -4.70 -1.92
CA GLU A 76 0.50 -5.67 -1.26
C GLU A 76 1.89 -5.62 -1.88
N GLY A 77 2.87 -6.13 -1.13
CA GLY A 77 4.25 -6.19 -1.60
C GLY A 77 5.19 -6.63 -0.49
N ALA A 78 6.45 -6.23 -0.60
CA ALA A 78 7.47 -6.52 0.39
C ALA A 78 8.13 -5.21 0.84
N LEU A 79 8.42 -5.09 2.14
CA LEU A 79 9.10 -3.93 2.69
C LEU A 79 10.53 -3.83 2.12
N ALA A 80 10.94 -2.62 1.74
CA ALA A 80 12.35 -2.31 1.52
C ALA A 80 13.12 -2.28 2.86
N PRO A 81 14.46 -2.21 2.87
CA PRO A 81 15.21 -1.89 4.08
C PRO A 81 14.68 -0.61 4.73
N GLY A 82 14.51 -0.64 6.05
CA GLY A 82 14.13 0.54 6.81
C GLY A 82 15.29 1.53 6.86
N ARG A 83 14.97 2.78 7.20
CA ARG A 83 15.94 3.88 7.31
C ARG A 83 15.82 4.55 8.67
N SER A 84 16.95 4.80 9.31
CA SER A 84 16.96 5.47 10.59
C SER A 84 16.61 6.95 10.46
N VAL A 85 15.62 7.40 11.22
CA VAL A 85 15.23 8.81 11.30
C VAL A 85 15.29 9.27 12.75
N ALA A 86 15.80 10.48 12.98
CA ALA A 86 15.94 11.02 14.33
C ALA A 86 14.58 11.13 15.02
N THR A 87 14.53 10.81 16.32
CA THR A 87 13.30 10.96 17.13
C THR A 87 13.04 12.41 17.50
N PHE A 88 14.09 13.23 17.54
CA PHE A 88 14.07 14.63 17.95
C PHE A 88 14.47 15.52 16.76
N ALA A 89 13.92 16.73 16.71
CA ALA A 89 14.28 17.72 15.69
C ALA A 89 15.55 18.49 16.07
N GLU A 90 15.85 18.52 17.37
CA GLU A 90 17.02 19.16 17.96
C GLU A 90 18.31 18.42 17.57
N ASP A 91 19.36 19.19 17.27
CA ASP A 91 20.70 18.65 17.15
C ASP A 91 21.25 18.34 18.55
N LEU A 92 21.53 17.07 18.81
CA LEU A 92 22.08 16.61 20.09
C LEU A 92 23.62 16.73 20.12
N GLU A 93 24.25 17.29 19.08
CA GLU A 93 25.70 17.44 18.91
C GLU A 93 26.48 16.11 18.99
N VAL A 94 25.79 15.00 18.74
CA VAL A 94 26.35 13.64 18.76
C VAL A 94 25.94 12.85 17.52
N THR A 95 26.85 12.00 17.03
CA THR A 95 26.60 11.20 15.82
C THR A 95 25.54 10.11 16.02
N ARG A 96 25.39 9.58 17.24
CA ARG A 96 24.45 8.50 17.55
C ARG A 96 23.34 9.06 18.43
N VAL A 97 22.14 9.12 17.87
CA VAL A 97 20.95 9.69 18.51
C VAL A 97 19.85 8.63 18.62
N PRO A 98 18.85 8.81 19.49
CA PRO A 98 17.63 8.02 19.44
C PRO A 98 16.94 8.18 18.09
N THR A 99 16.50 7.07 17.52
CA THR A 99 15.90 7.04 16.18
C THR A 99 14.69 6.12 16.10
N TYR A 100 13.78 6.39 15.17
CA TYR A 100 12.81 5.42 14.65
C TYR A 100 13.40 4.66 13.47
N CYS A 101 12.92 3.44 13.24
CA CYS A 101 13.19 2.75 11.98
C CYS A 101 12.01 3.01 11.05
N GLU A 102 12.23 3.84 10.03
CA GLU A 102 11.22 4.23 9.06
C GLU A 102 11.16 3.24 7.91
N PHE A 103 9.95 2.80 7.56
CA PHE A 103 9.66 2.12 6.30
C PHE A 103 8.77 3.03 5.46
N ALA A 104 9.27 3.42 4.28
CA ALA A 104 8.53 4.22 3.30
C ALA A 104 8.16 3.33 2.10
N VAL A 105 6.85 3.12 1.91
CA VAL A 105 6.32 2.19 0.93
C VAL A 105 5.47 2.97 -0.09
N PRO A 106 5.94 3.13 -1.34
CA PRO A 106 5.12 3.73 -2.38
C PRO A 106 3.96 2.78 -2.73
N VAL A 107 2.75 3.31 -2.75
CA VAL A 107 1.52 2.57 -3.06
C VAL A 107 0.62 3.41 -3.95
N ASP A 108 -0.27 2.74 -4.68
CA ASP A 108 -1.33 3.38 -5.43
C ASP A 108 -2.66 2.84 -4.90
N LEU A 109 -3.45 3.68 -4.21
CA LEU A 109 -4.62 3.24 -3.44
C LEU A 109 -5.90 3.89 -3.93
N ALA A 110 -6.96 3.09 -4.01
CA ALA A 110 -8.30 3.63 -4.14
C ALA A 110 -8.73 4.35 -2.84
N ALA A 111 -9.51 5.43 -2.97
CA ALA A 111 -9.95 6.25 -1.84
C ALA A 111 -10.85 5.47 -0.86
N ARG A 112 -10.52 5.49 0.43
CA ARG A 112 -11.26 4.84 1.51
C ARG A 112 -11.36 5.76 2.73
N ASP A 113 -12.33 5.48 3.59
CA ASP A 113 -12.52 6.19 4.86
C ASP A 113 -11.48 5.81 5.93
N ALA A 114 -10.90 4.61 5.81
CA ALA A 114 -9.88 4.11 6.72
C ALA A 114 -8.92 3.16 6.01
N TYR A 115 -7.66 3.22 6.43
CA TYR A 115 -6.59 2.34 5.96
C TYR A 115 -5.87 1.72 7.16
N ARG A 116 -5.42 0.48 7.01
CA ARG A 116 -4.56 -0.19 7.97
C ARG A 116 -3.42 -0.90 7.26
N LEU A 117 -2.28 -0.98 7.91
CA LEU A 117 -1.13 -1.76 7.45
C LEU A 117 -1.06 -3.09 8.19
N VAL A 118 -0.92 -4.18 7.45
CA VAL A 118 -0.61 -5.51 7.96
C VAL A 118 0.79 -5.88 7.49
N VAL A 119 1.67 -6.25 8.40
CA VAL A 119 3.02 -6.74 8.08
C VAL A 119 3.16 -8.15 8.60
N ASP A 120 3.55 -9.08 7.73
CA ASP A 120 3.81 -10.48 8.06
C ASP A 120 2.69 -11.15 8.88
N GLY A 121 1.43 -10.84 8.54
CA GLY A 121 0.25 -11.41 9.19
C GLY A 121 -0.02 -10.94 10.62
N HIS A 122 0.75 -9.99 11.15
CA HIS A 122 0.55 -9.42 12.48
C HIS A 122 -0.70 -8.54 12.56
N PRO A 123 -1.20 -8.22 13.77
CA PRO A 123 -2.34 -7.33 13.95
C PRO A 123 -2.20 -6.02 13.14
N PRO A 124 -3.27 -5.57 12.44
CA PRO A 124 -3.19 -4.36 11.63
C PRO A 124 -2.87 -3.12 12.48
N VAL A 125 -2.07 -2.22 11.91
CA VAL A 125 -1.78 -0.89 12.47
C VAL A 125 -2.59 0.15 11.70
N ASP A 126 -3.33 0.99 12.43
CA ASP A 126 -4.12 2.07 11.81
C ASP A 126 -3.21 3.12 11.16
N LEU A 127 -3.60 3.56 9.96
CA LEU A 127 -2.88 4.59 9.20
C LEU A 127 -3.64 5.91 9.25
N THR A 128 -2.92 6.99 9.55
CA THR A 128 -3.47 8.35 9.61
C THR A 128 -3.02 9.15 8.38
N PRO A 129 -3.92 9.84 7.66
CA PRO A 129 -3.52 10.73 6.58
C PRO A 129 -2.57 11.84 7.04
N ASN A 130 -1.56 12.12 6.22
CA ASN A 130 -0.64 13.24 6.39
C ASN A 130 -0.27 13.79 5.01
N ASP A 131 -0.39 15.10 4.82
CA ASP A 131 -0.11 15.80 3.56
C ASP A 131 1.05 16.82 3.68
N SER A 132 1.74 16.89 4.82
CA SER A 132 2.78 17.90 5.09
C SER A 132 3.98 17.86 4.13
N GLU A 133 4.28 16.69 3.56
CA GLU A 133 5.39 16.44 2.63
C GLU A 133 4.89 15.81 1.31
N GLY A 134 3.58 15.93 1.04
CA GLY A 134 2.87 15.23 -0.03
C GLY A 134 1.94 14.13 0.50
N PRO A 135 1.12 13.49 -0.37
CA PRO A 135 0.14 12.49 0.07
C PRO A 135 0.79 11.30 0.76
N ALA A 136 0.53 11.14 2.05
CA ALA A 136 1.04 10.05 2.86
C ALA A 136 0.01 9.48 3.82
N LEU A 137 0.22 8.23 4.19
CA LEU A 137 -0.46 7.53 5.27
C LEU A 137 0.60 7.16 6.31
N VAL A 138 0.44 7.61 7.55
CA VAL A 138 1.47 7.51 8.59
C VAL A 138 0.97 6.63 9.73
N ALA A 139 1.85 5.78 10.23
CA ALA A 139 1.68 5.09 11.51
C ALA A 139 2.95 5.22 12.37
N VAL A 140 2.75 5.37 13.68
CA VAL A 140 3.81 5.19 14.67
C VAL A 140 3.50 3.89 15.41
N VAL A 141 4.35 2.89 15.24
CA VAL A 141 4.22 1.64 16.00
C VAL A 141 4.76 1.93 17.40
N PRO A 142 3.95 1.75 18.47
CA PRO A 142 4.41 1.97 19.84
C PRO A 142 5.59 1.06 20.17
N SER A 143 6.31 1.34 21.25
CA SER A 143 7.37 0.48 21.79
C SER A 143 6.84 -0.48 22.82
#